data_AF-A0A6B2Z9S0-F1
#
_entry.id   AF-A0A6B2Z9S0-F1
#
_cell.length_a   1.000
_cell.length_b   1.000
_cell.length_c   1.000
_cell.angle_alpha   90.00
_cell.angle_beta   90.00
_cell.angle_gamma   90.00
#
_symmetry.space_group_name_H-M   'P 1'
#
loop_
_entity.id
_entity.type
_entity.pdbx_description
1 polymer ?
#
loop_
_entity_poly.entity_id
_entity_poly.type
_entity_poly.pdbx_seq_one_letter_code
_entity_poly.pdbx_strand_id
1 'polypeptide(L)'
;MTVNERIQDLVIKWLEAEHGIKAVSAQIDEDDWEIQTESSGGCDTCAYSTDYMELTVWYGLEGDHGPAPHQHYIEVRTDPLTFLSELLRLEDEAK
;
A
#
# COMPACT_ATOMS: atom_id res chain seq x y z
N MET A 1 -8.16 4.19 -20.50
CA MET A 1 -7.55 4.02 -19.18
C MET A 1 -7.71 5.30 -18.41
N THR A 2 -8.47 5.26 -17.33
CA THR A 2 -8.63 6.36 -16.38
C THR A 2 -7.43 6.39 -15.42
N VAL A 3 -7.30 7.48 -14.65
CA VAL A 3 -6.25 7.58 -13.61
C VAL A 3 -6.44 6.49 -12.55
N ASN A 4 -7.68 6.21 -12.15
CA ASN A 4 -7.98 5.21 -11.12
C ASN A 4 -7.65 3.79 -11.60
N GLU A 5 -7.99 3.44 -12.84
CA GLU A 5 -7.61 2.14 -13.44
C GLU A 5 -6.08 1.98 -13.48
N ARG A 6 -5.35 3.05 -13.79
CA ARG A 6 -3.89 3.04 -13.80
C ARG A 6 -3.28 2.86 -12.41
N ILE A 7 -3.82 3.54 -11.39
CA ILE A 7 -3.39 3.39 -10.00
C ILE A 7 -3.65 1.96 -9.53
N GLN A 8 -4.84 1.41 -9.81
CA GLN A 8 -5.17 0.02 -9.50
C GLN A 8 -4.17 -0.96 -10.12
N ASP A 9 -3.84 -0.81 -11.41
CA ASP A 9 -2.87 -1.69 -12.09
C ASP A 9 -1.48 -1.60 -11.45
N LEU A 10 -1.03 -0.41 -11.05
CA LEU A 10 0.26 -0.22 -10.37
C LEU A 10 0.28 -0.87 -8.99
N VAL A 11 -0.80 -0.72 -8.22
CA VAL A 11 -0.94 -1.33 -6.90
C VAL A 11 -0.98 -2.85 -7.00
N ILE A 12 -1.68 -3.42 -8.00
CA ILE A 12 -1.66 -4.87 -8.27
C ILE A 12 -0.25 -5.37 -8.57
N LYS A 13 0.50 -4.64 -9.41
CA LYS A 13 1.91 -4.99 -9.70
C LYS A 13 2.78 -4.90 -8.47
N TRP A 14 2.59 -3.87 -7.65
CA TRP A 14 3.32 -3.68 -6.41
C TRP A 14 3.03 -4.82 -5.41
N LEU A 15 1.76 -5.23 -5.27
CA LEU A 15 1.35 -6.38 -4.47
C LEU A 15 2.03 -7.68 -4.94
N GLU A 16 2.16 -7.91 -6.25
CA GLU A 16 2.86 -9.08 -6.77
C GLU A 16 4.37 -8.99 -6.53
N ALA A 17 4.98 -7.82 -6.75
CA ALA A 17 6.43 -7.62 -6.64
C ALA A 17 6.95 -7.68 -5.20
N GLU A 18 6.30 -6.96 -4.28
CA GLU A 18 6.78 -6.81 -2.89
C GLU A 18 6.20 -7.88 -1.95
N HIS A 19 4.97 -8.33 -2.22
CA HIS A 19 4.26 -9.26 -1.33
C HIS A 19 4.00 -10.64 -1.95
N GLY A 20 4.29 -10.85 -3.24
CA GLY A 20 3.99 -12.11 -3.94
C GLY A 20 2.50 -12.36 -4.13
N ILE A 21 1.66 -11.33 -3.96
CA ILE A 21 0.20 -11.42 -4.01
C ILE A 21 -0.30 -11.20 -5.43
N LYS A 22 -0.91 -12.22 -6.02
CA LYS A 22 -1.53 -12.15 -7.36
C LYS A 22 -2.97 -11.64 -7.28
N ALA A 23 -3.11 -10.35 -7.00
CA ALA A 23 -4.40 -9.69 -6.93
C ALA A 23 -5.02 -9.50 -8.33
N VAL A 24 -6.35 -9.57 -8.42
CA VAL A 24 -7.12 -9.24 -9.64
C VAL A 24 -7.78 -7.85 -9.55
N SER A 25 -7.83 -7.30 -8.34
CA SER A 25 -8.29 -5.95 -8.05
C SER A 25 -7.53 -5.42 -6.84
N ALA A 26 -7.24 -4.12 -6.82
CA ALA A 26 -6.69 -3.45 -5.65
C ALA A 26 -7.22 -2.03 -5.53
N GLN A 27 -7.37 -1.55 -4.31
CA GLN A 27 -7.75 -0.18 -3.99
C GLN A 27 -7.00 0.26 -2.73
N ILE A 28 -6.44 1.47 -2.76
CA ILE A 28 -5.92 2.12 -1.56
C ILE A 28 -7.10 2.77 -0.86
N ASP A 29 -7.19 2.56 0.44
CA ASP A 29 -8.14 3.28 1.27
C ASP A 29 -7.69 4.74 1.41
N GLU A 30 -8.44 5.66 0.78
CA GLU A 30 -8.12 7.09 0.78
C GLU A 30 -8.31 7.72 2.17
N ASP A 31 -9.14 7.09 3.02
CA ASP A 31 -9.43 7.58 4.37
C ASP A 31 -8.32 7.21 5.37
N ASP A 32 -7.54 6.15 5.10
CA ASP A 32 -6.42 5.70 5.94
C ASP A 32 -5.07 6.29 5.52
N TRP A 33 -5.04 7.24 4.58
CA TRP A 33 -3.80 7.87 4.14
C TRP A 33 -3.33 8.94 5.16
N GLU A 34 -2.77 8.48 6.28
CA GLU A 34 -2.30 9.33 7.36
C GLU A 34 -0.78 9.21 7.61
N ILE A 35 -0.15 10.33 7.92
CA ILE A 35 1.24 10.35 8.44
C ILE A 35 1.16 10.16 9.94
N GLN A 36 1.73 9.05 10.42
CA GLN A 36 1.85 8.72 11.82
C GLN A 36 3.27 9.01 12.31
N THR A 37 3.39 9.34 13.60
CA THR A 37 4.69 9.55 14.26
C THR A 37 4.85 8.54 15.39
N GLU A 38 5.79 7.61 15.25
CA GLU A 38 6.17 6.72 16.35
C GLU A 38 7.34 7.33 17.12
N SER A 39 7.13 7.53 18.43
CA SER A 39 8.18 7.94 19.35
C SER A 39 8.76 6.72 20.06
N SER A 40 10.05 6.49 19.91
CA SER A 40 10.78 5.43 20.60
C SER A 40 11.87 6.02 21.51
N GLY A 41 11.91 5.55 22.76
CA GLY A 41 12.92 5.96 23.77
C GLY A 41 12.35 6.10 25.18
N GLY A 42 12.99 5.44 26.16
CA GLY A 42 12.61 5.46 27.59
C GLY A 42 13.42 6.42 28.46
N CYS A 43 14.07 7.42 27.86
CA CYS A 43 14.99 8.35 28.51
C CYS A 43 14.55 9.79 28.19
N ASP A 44 14.36 10.62 29.23
CA ASP A 44 13.84 12.01 29.15
C ASP A 44 14.56 12.94 28.15
N THR A 45 15.73 12.54 27.63
CA THR A 45 16.55 13.35 26.71
C THR A 45 16.91 12.67 25.38
N CYS A 46 16.43 11.44 25.13
CA CYS A 46 16.78 10.67 23.92
C CYS A 46 15.55 10.12 23.19
N ALA A 47 14.44 10.87 23.19
CA ALA A 47 13.29 10.50 22.38
C ALA A 47 13.64 10.63 20.88
N TYR A 48 13.55 9.53 20.15
CA TYR A 48 13.63 9.51 18.69
C TYR A 48 12.21 9.39 18.15
N SER A 49 11.84 10.30 17.24
CA SER A 49 10.58 10.21 16.50
C SER A 49 10.86 9.78 15.06
N THR A 50 10.10 8.82 14.56
CA THR A 50 10.10 8.45 13.14
C THR A 50 8.70 8.69 12.60
N ASP A 51 8.61 9.49 11.55
CA ASP A 51 7.38 9.69 10.80
C ASP A 51 7.27 8.60 9.73
N TYR A 52 6.09 8.00 9.59
CA TYR A 52 5.79 7.01 8.55
C TYR A 52 4.37 7.22 8.02
N MET A 53 4.15 6.85 6.77
CA MET A 53 2.83 6.69 6.21
C MET A 53 2.25 5.36 6.64
N GLU A 54 1.05 5.38 7.20
CA GLU A 54 0.20 4.21 7.28
C GLU A 54 -0.80 4.29 6.13
N LEU A 55 -1.03 3.17 5.43
CA LEU A 55 -2.03 3.08 4.37
C LEU A 55 -2.57 1.66 4.32
N THR A 56 -3.86 1.52 4.02
CA THR A 56 -4.52 0.23 3.85
C THR A 56 -4.73 -0.05 2.37
N VAL A 57 -4.21 -1.18 1.87
CA VAL A 57 -4.49 -1.67 0.52
C VAL A 57 -5.47 -2.82 0.60
N TRP A 58 -6.67 -2.62 0.09
CA TRP A 58 -7.68 -3.65 -0.10
C TRP A 58 -7.46 -4.36 -1.43
N TYR A 59 -7.50 -5.69 -1.44
CA TYR A 59 -7.31 -6.48 -2.65
C TYR A 59 -8.24 -7.69 -2.73
N GLY A 60 -8.47 -8.14 -3.96
CA GLY A 60 -9.23 -9.34 -4.28
C GLY A 60 -8.37 -10.34 -5.04
N LEU A 61 -8.57 -11.63 -4.77
CA LEU A 61 -7.92 -12.75 -5.45
C LEU A 61 -8.89 -13.44 -6.43
N GLU A 62 -8.35 -14.07 -7.46
CA GLU A 62 -9.13 -14.87 -8.41
C GLU A 62 -9.92 -16.01 -7.73
N GLY A 63 -9.46 -16.49 -6.56
CA GLY A 63 -10.14 -17.50 -5.77
C GLY A 63 -11.34 -17.00 -4.94
N ASP A 64 -11.55 -15.68 -4.84
CA ASP A 64 -12.58 -15.08 -3.97
C ASP A 64 -13.99 -15.09 -4.61
N HIS A 65 -14.18 -15.87 -5.67
CA HIS A 65 -15.47 -16.11 -6.29
C HIS A 65 -16.38 -16.95 -5.37
N GLY A 66 -17.23 -16.27 -4.59
CA GLY A 66 -18.25 -16.86 -3.72
C GLY A 66 -19.43 -15.91 -3.47
N PRO A 67 -20.51 -16.36 -2.80
CA PRO A 67 -21.69 -15.54 -2.52
C PRO A 67 -21.40 -14.36 -1.57
N ALA A 68 -20.26 -14.38 -0.88
CA ALA A 68 -19.69 -13.23 -0.20
C ALA A 68 -18.26 -13.03 -0.75
N PRO A 69 -17.93 -11.86 -1.33
CA PRO A 69 -16.56 -11.57 -1.71
C PRO A 69 -15.68 -11.57 -0.46
N HIS A 70 -14.63 -12.39 -0.45
CA HIS A 70 -13.58 -12.23 0.56
C HIS A 70 -12.73 -11.04 0.14
N GLN A 71 -12.72 -10.00 0.96
CA GLN A 71 -11.82 -8.87 0.78
C GLN A 71 -10.65 -9.07 1.73
N HIS A 72 -9.45 -8.99 1.17
CA HIS A 72 -8.21 -9.03 1.92
C HIS A 72 -7.67 -7.62 2.03
N TYR A 73 -6.88 -7.36 3.06
CA TYR A 73 -6.15 -6.11 3.18
C TYR A 73 -4.73 -6.33 3.68
N ILE A 74 -3.86 -5.37 3.37
CA ILE A 74 -2.58 -5.21 4.05
C ILE A 74 -2.46 -3.78 4.54
N GLU A 75 -1.93 -3.63 5.74
CA GLU A 75 -1.48 -2.35 6.28
C GLU A 75 -0.02 -2.18 5.86
N VAL A 76 0.28 -1.06 5.22
CA VAL A 76 1.62 -0.71 4.78
C VAL A 76 2.11 0.44 5.64
N ARG A 77 3.28 0.23 6.25
CA ARG A 77 4.01 1.24 7.01
C ARG A 77 5.28 1.56 6.30
N THR A 78 5.34 2.73 5.68
CA THR A 78 6.47 3.10 4.82
C THR A 78 6.64 4.60 4.76
N ASP A 79 7.78 5.07 4.27
CA ASP A 79 7.93 6.48 3.95
C ASP A 79 7.05 6.85 2.73
N PRO A 80 6.24 7.93 2.79
CA PRO A 80 5.33 8.31 1.72
C PRO A 80 5.99 8.40 0.34
N LEU A 81 7.20 8.97 0.30
CA LEU A 81 7.94 9.19 -0.93
C LEU A 81 8.47 7.88 -1.49
N THR A 82 8.82 6.93 -0.62
CA THR A 82 9.27 5.60 -1.00
C THR A 82 8.16 4.82 -1.72
N PHE A 83 6.95 4.76 -1.16
CA PHE A 83 5.81 4.11 -1.81
C PHE A 83 5.46 4.75 -3.15
N LEU A 84 5.38 6.08 -3.21
CA LEU A 84 5.12 6.79 -4.47
C LEU A 84 6.24 6.56 -5.49
N SER A 85 7.50 6.51 -5.06
CA SER A 85 8.65 6.23 -5.92
C SER A 85 8.60 4.81 -6.48
N GLU A 86 8.18 3.83 -5.69
CA GLU A 86 7.98 2.45 -6.13
C GLU A 86 6.86 2.34 -7.17
N LEU A 87 5.73 2.99 -6.95
CA LEU A 87 4.64 3.03 -7.93
C LEU A 87 5.09 3.69 -9.25
N LEU A 88 5.85 4.78 -9.18
CA LEU A 88 6.41 5.45 -10.36
C LEU A 88 7.45 4.59 -11.09
N ARG A 89 8.28 3.83 -10.36
CA ARG A 89 9.22 2.88 -10.95
C ARG A 89 8.49 1.79 -11.74
N LEU A 90 7.49 1.17 -11.13
CA LEU A 90 6.67 0.12 -11.76
C LEU A 90 5.91 0.65 -12.99
N GLU A 91 5.55 1.93 -12.98
CA GLU A 91 4.94 2.59 -14.12
C GLU A 91 5.90 2.76 -15.30
N ASP A 92 7.16 3.06 -15.04
CA ASP A 92 8.15 3.21 -16.10
C ASP A 92 8.55 1.86 -16.71
N GLU A 93 8.64 0.81 -15.88
CA GLU A 93 8.87 -0.57 -16.32
C GLU A 93 7.71 -1.15 -17.16
N ALA A 94 6.53 -0.54 -17.08
CA ALA A 94 5.35 -0.93 -17.84
C ALA A 94 5.29 -0.34 -19.27
N LYS A 95 6.19 0.59 -19.62
CA LYS A 95 6.26 1.23 -20.95
C LYS A 95 7.19 0.47 -21.90
#